data_AF-A0A833L1E5-F1
#
_entry.id   AF-A0A833L1E5-F1
#
_cell.length_a   1.000
_cell.length_b   1.000
_cell.length_c   1.000
_cell.angle_alpha   90.00
_cell.angle_beta   90.00
_cell.angle_gamma   90.00
#
_symmetry.space_group_name_H-M   'P 1'
#
loop_
_entity.id
_entity.type
_entity.pdbx_description
1 polymer ?
#
loop_
_entity_poly.entity_id
_entity_poly.type
_entity_poly.pdbx_seq_one_letter_code
_entity_poly.pdbx_strand_id
1 'polypeptide(L)'
;MHGAFFRFEGQAMVIKPNEGPCYRCMFSEPPPPGSVPSCQEAGVLGALAGVIGLIQATETLKLILGIGEPLVGKLIIFNALEMGFRKVKVPKDKNCPICGENPAIKKLIDYELFCSARGKEEK
;
A
#
# COMPACT_ATOMS: atom_id res chain seq x y z
N MET A 1 7.18 4.72 -4.22
CA MET A 1 6.54 3.53 -4.82
C MET A 1 5.97 2.68 -3.68
N HIS A 2 4.74 2.16 -3.79
CA HIS A 2 4.14 1.26 -2.80
C HIS A 2 4.03 -0.17 -3.37
N GLY A 3 4.26 -1.16 -2.52
CA GLY A 3 4.06 -2.57 -2.81
C GLY A 3 3.71 -3.31 -1.53
N ALA A 4 2.82 -4.29 -1.62
CA ALA A 4 2.46 -5.16 -0.51
C ALA A 4 1.99 -6.52 -1.05
N PHE A 5 1.98 -7.54 -0.22
CA PHE A 5 1.48 -8.86 -0.57
C PHE A 5 1.00 -9.59 0.68
N PHE A 6 0.03 -10.47 0.51
CA PHE A 6 -0.58 -11.26 1.58
C PHE A 6 -1.09 -12.57 1.01
N ARG A 7 -0.71 -13.70 1.62
CA ARG A 7 -1.03 -15.06 1.15
C ARG A 7 -0.60 -15.30 -0.31
N PHE A 8 -1.54 -15.22 -1.24
CA PHE A 8 -1.36 -15.48 -2.67
C PHE A 8 -1.60 -14.25 -3.55
N GLU A 9 -1.83 -13.08 -2.94
CA GLU A 9 -2.08 -11.84 -3.66
C GLU A 9 -0.98 -10.81 -3.40
N GLY A 10 -0.63 -10.06 -4.44
CA GLY A 10 0.28 -8.92 -4.36
C GLY A 10 -0.34 -7.68 -4.97
N GLN A 11 0.08 -6.51 -4.50
CA GLN A 11 -0.40 -5.22 -4.98
C GLN A 11 0.74 -4.21 -5.13
N ALA A 12 0.61 -3.30 -6.09
CA ALA A 12 1.56 -2.21 -6.29
C ALA A 12 0.89 -0.94 -6.84
N MET A 13 1.44 0.21 -6.49
CA MET A 13 0.95 1.52 -6.93
C MET A 13 2.05 2.58 -6.87
N VAL A 14 2.03 3.50 -7.83
CA VAL A 14 2.85 4.71 -7.76
C VAL A 14 2.12 5.77 -6.94
N ILE A 15 2.75 6.19 -5.84
CA ILE A 15 2.35 7.37 -5.07
C ILE A 15 3.24 8.53 -5.52
N LYS A 16 2.69 9.43 -6.32
CA LYS A 16 3.37 10.64 -6.81
C LYS A 16 2.75 11.87 -6.15
N PRO A 17 3.45 12.55 -5.22
CA PRO A 17 2.93 13.73 -4.54
C PRO A 17 2.38 14.77 -5.52
N ASN A 18 1.26 15.41 -5.18
CA ASN A 18 0.56 16.42 -5.98
C ASN A 18 0.02 15.98 -7.35
N GLU A 19 0.27 14.74 -7.78
CA GLU A 19 -0.11 14.24 -9.11
C GLU A 19 -1.04 13.02 -9.05
N GLY A 20 -1.63 12.72 -7.89
CA GLY A 20 -2.55 11.60 -7.73
C GLY A 20 -3.03 11.39 -6.29
N PRO A 21 -3.71 10.26 -6.01
CA PRO A 21 -4.05 9.86 -4.66
C PRO A 21 -2.78 9.56 -3.83
N CYS A 22 -2.81 9.88 -2.54
CA CYS A 22 -1.81 9.39 -1.60
C CYS A 22 -2.24 8.02 -1.04
N TYR A 23 -1.36 7.38 -0.25
CA TYR A 23 -1.70 6.13 0.44
C TYR A 23 -3.01 6.23 1.25
N ARG A 24 -3.19 7.36 1.95
CA ARG A 24 -4.37 7.63 2.80
C ARG A 24 -5.65 7.89 2.02
N CYS A 25 -5.58 8.18 0.71
CA CYS A 25 -6.79 8.22 -0.15
C CYS A 25 -7.37 6.82 -0.38
N MET A 26 -6.53 5.78 -0.28
CA MET A 26 -6.95 4.38 -0.47
C MET A 26 -7.20 3.69 0.87
N PHE A 27 -6.35 3.94 1.86
CA PHE A 27 -6.45 3.37 3.20
C PHE A 27 -6.58 4.50 4.23
N SER A 28 -7.81 4.98 4.41
CA SER A 28 -8.12 6.19 5.19
C SER A 28 -7.85 6.08 6.68
N GLU A 29 -7.96 4.88 7.24
CA GLU A 29 -7.71 4.60 8.65
C GLU A 29 -6.90 3.31 8.79
N PRO A 30 -5.99 3.22 9.77
CA PRO A 30 -5.31 1.96 10.03
C PRO A 30 -6.35 0.93 10.49
N PRO A 31 -6.18 -0.35 10.13
CA PRO A 31 -7.03 -1.40 10.66
C PRO A 31 -6.90 -1.48 12.20
N PRO A 32 -7.95 -1.91 12.92
CA PRO A 32 -7.89 -2.11 14.35
C PRO A 32 -6.73 -3.05 14.76
N PRO A 33 -6.08 -2.83 15.92
CA PRO A 33 -5.04 -3.74 16.41
C PRO A 33 -5.54 -5.19 16.48
N GLY A 34 -4.74 -6.12 15.97
CA GLY A 34 -5.07 -7.55 15.95
C GLY A 34 -6.11 -7.98 14.91
N SER A 35 -6.64 -7.07 14.07
CA SER A 35 -7.66 -7.44 13.07
C SER A 35 -7.08 -8.05 11.79
N VAL A 36 -5.76 -8.07 11.64
CA VAL A 36 -5.07 -8.63 10.46
C VAL A 36 -3.95 -9.54 10.96
N PRO A 37 -3.93 -10.83 10.57
CA PRO A 37 -2.85 -11.74 10.96
C PRO A 37 -1.53 -11.30 10.32
N SER A 38 -0.43 -11.59 10.99
CA SER A 38 0.90 -11.31 10.45
C SER A 38 1.20 -12.18 9.22
N CYS A 39 2.20 -11.79 8.41
CA CYS A 39 2.66 -12.63 7.31
C CYS A 39 3.19 -13.99 7.80
N GLN A 40 3.73 -14.04 9.03
CA GLN A 40 4.19 -15.28 9.66
C GLN A 40 3.01 -16.18 10.07
N GLU A 41 1.89 -15.60 10.49
CA GLU A 41 0.68 -16.33 10.88
C GLU A 41 -0.16 -16.79 9.68
N ALA A 42 -0.33 -15.92 8.68
CA ALA A 42 -1.19 -16.20 7.53
C ALA A 42 -0.52 -17.03 6.43
N GLY A 43 0.82 -17.05 6.44
CA GLY A 43 1.64 -17.60 5.35
C GLY A 43 1.70 -16.67 4.14
N VAL A 44 2.82 -16.72 3.41
CA VAL A 44 3.02 -15.94 2.18
C VAL A 44 3.79 -16.75 1.15
N LEU A 45 3.34 -16.70 -0.11
CA LEU A 45 4.10 -17.27 -1.21
C LEU A 45 5.32 -16.37 -1.50
N GLY A 46 6.53 -16.82 -1.15
CA GLY A 46 7.75 -16.02 -1.29
C GLY A 46 8.01 -15.46 -2.70
N ALA A 47 7.56 -16.16 -3.74
CA ALA A 47 7.66 -15.70 -5.14
C ALA A 47 6.92 -14.36 -5.38
N LEU A 48 5.87 -14.04 -4.60
CA LEU A 48 5.18 -12.75 -4.69
C LEU A 48 6.09 -11.57 -4.39
N ALA A 49 7.02 -11.71 -3.44
CA ALA A 49 7.98 -10.66 -3.14
C ALA A 49 8.83 -10.32 -4.37
N GLY A 50 9.23 -11.34 -5.14
CA GLY A 50 9.95 -11.16 -6.41
C GLY A 50 9.10 -10.47 -7.47
N VAL A 51 7.86 -10.94 -7.69
CA VAL A 51 6.95 -10.37 -8.70
C VAL A 51 6.63 -8.91 -8.37
N ILE A 52 6.22 -8.61 -7.14
CA ILE A 52 5.89 -7.25 -6.71
C ILE A 52 7.13 -6.35 -6.71
N GLY A 53 8.29 -6.86 -6.28
CA GLY A 53 9.55 -6.14 -6.35
C GLY A 53 9.93 -5.73 -7.78
N LEU A 54 9.77 -6.62 -8.76
CA LEU A 54 10.01 -6.32 -10.17
C LEU A 54 9.03 -5.29 -10.73
N ILE A 55 7.76 -5.34 -10.32
CA ILE A 55 6.78 -4.31 -10.68
C ILE A 55 7.19 -2.96 -10.08
N GLN A 56 7.57 -2.92 -8.81
CA GLN A 56 8.06 -1.70 -8.15
C GLN A 56 9.29 -1.12 -8.86
N ALA A 57 10.27 -1.96 -9.23
CA ALA A 57 11.45 -1.55 -9.96
C ALA A 57 11.09 -0.99 -11.35
N THR A 58 10.24 -1.69 -12.09
CA THR A 58 9.78 -1.27 -13.43
C THR A 58 9.05 0.08 -13.39
N GLU A 59 8.14 0.29 -12.44
CA GLU A 59 7.46 1.58 -12.27
C GLU A 59 8.43 2.70 -11.88
N THR A 60 9.42 2.39 -11.06
CA THR A 60 10.45 3.36 -10.65
C THR A 60 11.31 3.78 -11.85
N LEU A 61 11.71 2.83 -12.71
CA LEU A 61 12.44 3.13 -13.94
C LEU A 61 11.62 3.99 -14.90
N LYS A 62 10.33 3.70 -15.08
CA LYS A 62 9.44 4.54 -15.90
C LYS A 62 9.39 5.98 -15.41
N LEU A 63 9.32 6.18 -14.10
CA LEU A 63 9.35 7.52 -13.49
C LEU A 63 10.68 8.24 -13.72
N ILE A 64 11.81 7.55 -13.51
CA ILE A 64 13.15 8.14 -13.68
C ILE A 64 13.40 8.53 -15.14
N LEU A 65 13.03 7.66 -16.08
CA LEU A 65 13.28 7.84 -17.50
C LEU A 65 12.21 8.72 -18.18
N GLY A 66 11.09 8.99 -17.51
CA GLY A 66 9.98 9.76 -18.10
C GLY A 66 9.28 9.02 -19.25
N ILE A 67 9.21 7.69 -19.20
CA ILE A 67 8.66 6.85 -20.27
C ILE A 67 7.41 6.07 -19.85
N GLY A 68 6.56 5.78 -20.83
CA GLY A 68 5.34 4.99 -20.65
C GLY A 68 4.32 5.67 -19.73
N GLU A 69 3.37 4.88 -19.24
CA GLU A 69 2.36 5.34 -18.28
C GLU A 69 2.61 4.70 -16.89
N PRO A 70 3.08 5.47 -15.90
CA PRO A 70 3.20 4.98 -14.53
C PRO A 70 1.84 4.63 -13.90
N LEU A 71 1.84 3.76 -12.89
CA LEU A 71 0.66 3.35 -12.12
C LEU A 71 0.17 4.44 -11.14
N VAL A 72 0.26 5.71 -11.52
CA VAL A 72 -0.31 6.82 -10.73
C VAL A 72 -1.83 6.74 -10.82
N GLY A 73 -2.51 6.74 -9.68
CA GLY A 73 -3.98 6.60 -9.61
C GLY A 73 -4.52 5.22 -10.01
N LYS A 74 -3.65 4.20 -10.12
CA LYS A 74 -4.02 2.84 -10.49
C LYS A 74 -3.37 1.86 -9.50
N LEU A 75 -4.16 1.01 -8.85
CA LEU A 75 -3.66 -0.13 -8.07
C LEU A 75 -3.63 -1.35 -8.98
N ILE A 76 -2.47 -1.95 -9.17
CA ILE A 76 -2.38 -3.27 -9.79
C ILE A 76 -2.45 -4.34 -8.70
N ILE A 77 -3.24 -5.38 -8.94
CA ILE A 77 -3.39 -6.55 -8.08
C ILE A 77 -3.00 -7.77 -8.90
N PHE A 78 -2.11 -8.58 -8.36
CA PHE A 78 -1.64 -9.84 -8.93
C PHE A 78 -2.17 -10.99 -8.06
N ASN A 79 -2.92 -11.91 -8.65
CA ASN A 79 -3.36 -13.15 -8.02
C ASN A 79 -2.46 -14.29 -8.51
N ALA A 80 -1.68 -14.89 -7.61
CA ALA A 80 -0.73 -15.95 -7.96
C ALA A 80 -1.37 -17.31 -8.21
N LEU A 81 -2.58 -17.57 -7.70
CA LEU A 81 -3.28 -18.84 -7.93
C LEU A 81 -3.83 -18.90 -9.36
N GLU A 82 -4.38 -17.78 -9.82
CA GLU A 82 -4.95 -17.66 -11.17
C GLU A 82 -3.93 -17.13 -12.20
N MET A 83 -2.75 -16.70 -11.72
CA MET A 83 -1.73 -15.99 -12.52
C MET A 83 -2.30 -14.78 -13.27
N GLY A 84 -3.23 -14.07 -12.62
CA GLY A 84 -4.00 -12.97 -13.21
C GLY A 84 -3.59 -11.59 -12.69
N PHE A 85 -3.70 -10.58 -13.56
CA PHE A 85 -3.52 -9.17 -13.19
C PHE A 85 -4.82 -8.39 -13.33
N ARG A 86 -5.19 -7.65 -12.28
CA ARG A 86 -6.30 -6.70 -12.30
C ARG A 86 -5.78 -5.29 -12.02
N LYS A 87 -6.29 -4.31 -12.76
CA LYS A 87 -6.02 -2.89 -12.50
C LYS A 87 -7.28 -2.22 -12.00
N VAL A 88 -7.19 -1.55 -10.86
CA VAL A 88 -8.29 -0.81 -10.23
C VAL A 88 -7.93 0.68 -10.22
N LYS A 89 -8.87 1.53 -10.65
CA LYS A 89 -8.68 2.98 -10.56
C LYS A 89 -8.83 3.42 -9.10
N VAL A 90 -7.92 4.27 -8.65
CA VAL A 90 -7.94 4.85 -7.30
C VAL A 90 -8.10 6.37 -7.45
N PRO A 91 -9.27 6.93 -7.14
CA PRO A 91 -9.46 8.37 -7.21
C PRO A 91 -8.75 9.09 -6.06
N LYS A 92 -8.37 10.35 -6.28
CA LYS A 92 -7.96 11.24 -5.18
C LYS A 92 -9.20 11.59 -4.36
N ASP A 93 -9.13 11.37 -3.06
CA ASP A 93 -10.15 11.81 -2.12
C ASP A 93 -9.95 13.29 -1.76
N LYS A 94 -10.98 14.11 -1.97
CA LYS A 94 -10.99 15.55 -1.63
C LYS A 94 -10.98 15.79 -0.12
N ASN A 95 -11.52 14.85 0.65
CA ASN A 95 -11.57 14.90 2.11
C ASN A 95 -10.39 14.17 2.77
N CYS A 96 -9.39 13.74 1.97
CA CYS A 96 -8.23 13.04 2.49
C CYS A 96 -7.53 13.87 3.58
N PRO A 97 -7.28 13.30 4.77
CA PRO A 97 -6.74 14.05 5.90
C PRO A 97 -5.26 14.47 5.70
N ILE A 98 -4.61 14.02 4.62
CA ILE A 98 -3.22 14.34 4.25
C ILE A 98 -3.14 15.27 3.04
N CYS A 99 -3.80 14.92 1.92
CA CYS A 99 -3.64 15.63 0.64
C CYS A 99 -4.94 16.21 0.07
N GLY A 100 -6.02 16.20 0.87
CA GLY A 100 -7.30 16.82 0.56
C GLY A 100 -7.26 18.34 0.68
N GLU A 101 -8.42 18.97 0.52
CA GLU A 101 -8.56 20.43 0.52
C GLU A 101 -8.36 21.05 1.92
N ASN A 102 -8.65 20.28 2.97
CA ASN A 102 -8.45 20.70 4.36
C ASN A 102 -7.70 19.62 5.17
N PRO A 103 -6.35 19.56 5.08
CA PRO A 103 -5.55 18.53 5.74
C PRO A 103 -5.60 18.62 7.27
N ALA A 104 -5.98 17.52 7.91
CA ALA A 104 -6.06 17.39 9.37
C ALA A 104 -4.78 16.79 9.99
N ILE A 105 -4.10 15.87 9.28
CA ILE A 105 -2.88 15.23 9.75
C ILE A 105 -1.68 16.09 9.34
N LYS A 106 -1.12 16.83 10.31
CA LYS A 106 0.00 17.77 10.11
C LYS A 106 1.30 17.33 10.77
N LYS A 107 1.27 16.26 11.55
CA LYS A 107 2.41 15.71 12.30
C LYS A 107 2.36 14.20 12.23
N LEU A 108 3.53 13.58 12.31
CA LEU A 108 3.65 12.13 12.43
C LEU A 108 3.22 11.70 13.84
N ILE A 109 2.55 10.56 13.91
CA ILE A 109 2.28 9.86 15.17
C ILE A 109 3.33 8.78 15.36
N ASP A 110 3.68 8.50 16.61
CA ASP A 110 4.54 7.37 16.94
C ASP A 110 3.73 6.08 16.79
N TYR A 111 4.03 5.33 15.73
CA TYR A 111 3.29 4.12 15.39
C TYR A 111 3.65 2.94 16.30
N GLU A 112 4.85 2.95 16.90
CA GLU A 112 5.17 1.97 17.95
C GLU A 112 4.34 2.29 19.19
N LEU A 113 4.20 3.55 19.59
CA LEU A 113 3.33 3.87 20.73
C LEU A 113 1.84 3.59 20.45
N PHE A 114 1.40 3.79 19.21
CA PHE A 114 0.01 3.63 18.79
C PHE A 114 -0.40 2.16 18.53
N CYS A 115 0.50 1.35 17.96
CA CYS A 115 0.24 -0.07 17.67
C CYS A 115 0.88 -1.03 18.68
N SER A 116 2.00 -0.68 19.32
CA SER A 116 2.63 -1.46 20.39
C SER A 116 1.98 -1.18 21.75
N ALA A 117 0.65 -1.24 21.81
CA ALA A 117 0.04 -1.78 23.01
C ALA A 117 0.47 -3.26 23.05
N ARG A 118 1.65 -3.52 23.64
CA ARG A 118 2.04 -4.82 24.19
C ARG A 118 0.75 -5.45 24.69
N GLY A 119 0.35 -6.58 24.12
CA GLY A 119 -0.64 -7.43 24.76
C GLY A 119 -0.22 -7.52 26.21
N LYS A 120 -1.10 -7.10 27.12
CA LYS A 120 -0.85 -7.20 28.56
C LYS A 120 -0.44 -8.64 28.81
N GLU A 121 0.83 -8.87 29.14
CA GLU A 121 1.23 -10.05 29.90
C GLU A 121 0.49 -9.91 31.23
N GLU A 122 -0.66 -10.58 31.33
CA GLU A 122 -1.32 -10.81 32.60
C GLU A 122 -0.47 -11.82 33.38
N LYS A 123 -0.07 -11.39 34.56
CA LYS A 123 0.58 -12.20 35.58
C LYS A 123 -0.47 -12.95 36.38
#